data_AF-A0A1M5VAV4-F1
#
_entry.id   AF-A0A1M5VAV4-F1
#
_cell.length_a   1.000
_cell.length_b   1.000
_cell.length_c   1.000
_cell.angle_alpha   90.00
_cell.angle_beta   90.00
_cell.angle_gamma   90.00
#
_symmetry.space_group_name_H-M   'P 1'
#
loop_
_entity.id
_entity.type
_entity.pdbx_description
1 polymer ?
#
loop_
_entity_poly.entity_id
_entity_poly.type
_entity_poly.pdbx_seq_one_letter_code
_entity_poly.pdbx_strand_id
1 'polypeptide(L)'
;MTSTGQDWRVKLMQAHPRLFGIPFGRPDAAQGYPNCDEGWRDLLERCCVRIETALAEGGTLRVVQIKEKFGALRFYWSGRLPDAAKAKVDEAIALAAARSACTCEICGAEGRLYTRNGWLATACPEHANGELKPIRPGFENIHIVRTFGAGRFPIVSCRRYIRETNCFVDVDPKSLGIEE
;
A
#
# COMPACT_ATOMS: atom_id res chain seq x y z
N MET A 1 26.27 -11.44 3.58
CA MET A 1 26.39 -10.18 4.34
C MET A 1 26.28 -9.03 3.33
N THR A 2 25.06 -8.61 3.00
CA THR A 2 24.83 -7.45 2.13
C THR A 2 25.15 -6.20 2.92
N SER A 3 26.09 -5.41 2.40
CA SER A 3 26.50 -4.12 2.97
C SER A 3 25.27 -3.25 3.23
N THR A 4 25.12 -2.81 4.48
CA THR A 4 24.03 -1.97 4.99
C THR A 4 23.90 -0.62 4.27
N GLY A 5 24.90 -0.21 3.48
CA GLY A 5 24.85 0.99 2.62
C GLY A 5 24.11 0.81 1.28
N GLN A 6 23.79 -0.43 0.88
CA GLN A 6 23.17 -0.70 -0.43
C GLN A 6 21.65 -0.92 -0.34
N ASP A 7 21.11 -1.30 0.81
CA ASP A 7 19.71 -1.71 0.97
C ASP A 7 18.73 -0.54 0.72
N TRP A 8 17.85 -0.72 -0.25
CA TRP A 8 16.85 0.27 -0.63
C TRP A 8 15.89 0.61 0.52
N ARG A 9 15.65 -0.33 1.44
CA ARG A 9 14.78 -0.16 2.60
C ARG A 9 15.37 0.85 3.57
N VAL A 10 16.67 0.73 3.83
CA VAL A 10 17.41 1.65 4.68
C VAL A 10 17.43 3.04 4.06
N LYS A 11 17.66 3.13 2.73
CA LYS A 11 17.64 4.39 1.99
C LYS A 11 16.28 5.09 2.04
N LEU A 12 15.18 4.35 1.85
CA LEU A 12 13.82 4.87 1.98
C LEU A 12 13.59 5.47 3.38
N MET A 13 13.96 4.72 4.44
CA MET A 13 13.76 5.22 5.81
C MET A 13 14.62 6.45 6.11
N GLN A 14 15.86 6.48 5.62
CA GLN A 14 16.78 7.61 5.78
C GLN A 14 16.31 8.85 5.01
N ALA A 15 15.64 8.67 3.87
CA ALA A 15 15.03 9.77 3.11
C ALA A 15 13.82 10.39 3.82
N HIS A 16 13.13 9.61 4.66
CA HIS A 16 11.94 10.04 5.40
C HIS A 16 12.10 9.91 6.94
N PRO A 17 13.11 10.56 7.55
CA PRO A 17 13.43 10.38 8.97
C PRO A 17 12.30 10.87 9.90
N ARG A 18 11.37 11.70 9.39
CA ARG A 18 10.19 12.14 10.13
C ARG A 18 9.20 11.00 10.35
N LEU A 19 9.15 10.01 9.46
CA LEU A 19 8.21 8.89 9.51
C LEU A 19 8.79 7.68 10.25
N PHE A 20 10.11 7.47 10.13
CA PHE A 20 10.77 6.27 10.64
C PHE A 20 11.67 6.57 11.84
N GLY A 21 11.48 5.82 12.93
CA GLY A 21 12.45 5.77 14.03
C GLY A 21 13.52 4.73 13.73
N ILE A 22 14.69 5.16 13.27
CA ILE A 22 15.81 4.26 12.91
C ILE A 22 16.75 4.10 14.12
N PRO A 23 16.88 2.90 14.70
CA PRO A 23 17.84 2.65 15.78
C PRO A 23 19.30 2.84 15.28
N PHE A 24 20.15 3.46 16.11
CA PHE A 24 21.56 3.66 15.77
C PHE A 24 22.27 2.32 15.50
N GLY A 25 22.94 2.21 14.36
CA GLY A 25 23.70 1.02 13.96
C GLY A 25 22.86 -0.22 13.62
N ARG A 26 21.52 -0.17 13.77
CA ARG A 26 20.61 -1.30 13.53
C ARG A 26 19.35 -0.87 12.77
N PRO A 27 19.49 -0.40 11.51
CA PRO A 27 18.35 0.05 10.72
C PRO A 27 17.38 -1.09 10.39
N ASP A 28 17.86 -2.34 10.31
CA ASP A 28 17.08 -3.57 10.16
C ASP A 28 16.09 -3.82 11.29
N ALA A 29 16.35 -3.27 12.48
CA ALA A 29 15.51 -3.42 13.66
C ALA A 29 14.45 -2.31 13.81
N ALA A 30 14.35 -1.39 12.84
CA ALA A 30 13.33 -0.35 12.87
C ALA A 30 11.92 -0.96 12.76
N GLN A 31 10.97 -0.50 13.57
CA GLN A 31 9.57 -1.01 13.51
C GLN A 31 8.96 -0.86 12.11
N GLY A 32 9.25 0.24 11.43
CA GLY A 32 8.79 0.51 10.07
C GLY A 32 9.60 -0.17 8.96
N TYR A 33 10.50 -1.10 9.26
CA TYR A 33 11.30 -1.77 8.22
C TYR A 33 10.39 -2.47 7.19
N PRO A 34 10.50 -2.16 5.89
CA PRO A 34 9.66 -2.76 4.86
C PRO A 34 9.88 -4.28 4.71
N ASN A 35 8.88 -5.07 5.08
CA ASN A 35 8.85 -6.52 4.84
C ASN A 35 8.15 -6.83 3.51
N CYS A 36 8.80 -6.43 2.42
CA CYS A 36 8.40 -6.65 1.02
C CYS A 36 9.61 -6.44 0.10
N ASP A 37 9.55 -6.86 -1.17
CA ASP A 37 10.67 -6.74 -2.13
C ASP A 37 10.75 -5.39 -2.88
N GLU A 38 11.87 -5.17 -3.58
CA GLU A 38 12.25 -3.87 -4.18
C GLU A 38 11.27 -3.38 -5.26
N GLY A 39 10.51 -4.28 -5.89
CA GLY A 39 9.49 -3.90 -6.88
C GLY A 39 8.42 -2.96 -6.32
N TRP A 40 8.25 -2.90 -5.00
CA TRP A 40 7.34 -1.98 -4.31
C TRP A 40 8.03 -0.74 -3.73
N ARG A 41 9.31 -0.52 -4.02
CA ARG A 41 10.03 0.67 -3.56
C ARG A 41 9.40 1.98 -4.05
N ASP A 42 9.10 2.10 -5.35
CA ASP A 42 8.54 3.32 -5.96
C ASP A 42 7.20 3.72 -5.32
N LEU A 43 6.31 2.75 -5.07
CA LEU A 43 5.02 3.03 -4.46
C LEU A 43 5.16 3.44 -2.99
N LEU A 44 6.16 2.90 -2.28
CA LEU A 44 6.45 3.27 -0.89
C LEU A 44 7.06 4.67 -0.78
N GLU A 45 7.99 5.02 -1.67
CA GLU A 45 8.57 6.36 -1.75
C GLU A 45 7.47 7.41 -1.97
N ARG A 46 6.61 7.20 -2.98
CA ARG A 46 5.48 8.09 -3.26
C ARG A 46 4.49 8.17 -2.10
N CYS A 47 4.29 7.06 -1.36
CA CYS A 47 3.46 7.04 -0.16
C CYS A 47 4.06 7.94 0.93
N CYS A 48 5.36 7.77 1.22
CA CYS A 48 6.06 8.54 2.24
C CYS A 48 6.07 10.04 1.93
N VAL A 49 6.35 10.44 0.68
CA VAL A 49 6.28 11.84 0.25
C VAL A 49 4.90 12.45 0.48
N ARG A 50 3.82 11.72 0.12
CA ARG A 50 2.44 12.20 0.34
C ARG A 50 2.11 12.32 1.81
N ILE A 51 2.54 11.37 2.64
CA ILE A 51 2.37 11.42 4.08
C ILE A 51 3.10 12.63 4.66
N GLU A 52 4.38 12.85 4.34
CA GLU A 52 5.13 14.02 4.84
C GLU A 52 4.50 15.35 4.41
N THR A 53 3.98 15.41 3.19
CA THR A 53 3.21 16.58 2.70
C THR A 53 1.96 16.79 3.55
N ALA A 54 1.18 15.74 3.85
CA ALA A 54 0.00 15.84 4.71
C ALA A 54 0.36 16.28 6.14
N LEU A 55 1.51 15.85 6.65
CA LEU A 55 2.02 16.22 7.97
C LEU A 55 2.50 17.69 8.05
N ALA A 56 2.61 18.40 6.92
CA ALA A 56 2.88 19.84 6.92
C ALA A 56 1.74 20.64 7.56
N GLU A 57 0.53 20.09 7.58
CA GLU A 57 -0.67 20.67 8.20
C GLU A 57 -0.75 20.41 9.72
N GLY A 58 0.28 19.76 10.28
CA GLY A 58 0.40 19.44 11.70
C GLY A 58 0.12 17.97 12.01
N GLY A 59 0.40 17.61 13.26
CA GLY A 59 0.28 16.24 13.75
C GLY A 59 1.59 15.44 13.73
N THR A 60 1.50 14.24 14.28
CA THR A 60 2.60 13.29 14.40
C THR A 60 2.20 11.95 13.81
N LEU A 61 3.13 11.31 13.13
CA LEU A 61 2.99 9.97 12.59
C LEU A 61 4.32 9.24 12.69
N ARG A 62 4.26 7.97 13.07
CA ARG A 62 5.36 7.03 13.05
C ARG A 62 4.90 5.74 12.39
N VAL A 63 5.71 5.23 11.48
CA VAL A 63 5.45 3.95 10.83
C VAL A 63 5.70 2.84 11.84
N VAL A 64 4.70 1.98 12.02
CA VAL A 64 4.74 0.86 12.97
C VAL A 64 5.04 -0.45 12.25
N GLN A 65 4.54 -0.63 11.03
CA GLN A 65 4.78 -1.84 10.27
C GLN A 65 4.47 -1.64 8.79
N ILE A 66 5.37 -2.14 7.93
CA ILE A 66 5.14 -2.28 6.49
C ILE A 66 5.32 -3.77 6.16
N LYS A 67 4.33 -4.37 5.50
CA LYS A 67 4.39 -5.77 5.08
C LYS A 67 3.54 -6.06 3.85
N GLU A 68 3.88 -7.12 3.15
CA GLU A 68 2.96 -7.83 2.28
C GLU A 68 1.89 -8.57 3.12
N LYS A 69 0.64 -8.54 2.65
CA LYS A 69 -0.43 -9.44 3.11
C LYS A 69 -1.49 -9.63 2.02
N PHE A 70 -1.65 -10.88 1.57
CA PHE A 70 -2.62 -11.32 0.56
C PHE A 70 -2.40 -10.71 -0.84
N GLY A 71 -1.14 -10.58 -1.25
CA GLY A 71 -0.72 -9.97 -2.51
C GLY A 71 -0.76 -8.45 -2.53
N ALA A 72 -0.90 -7.78 -1.38
CA ALA A 72 -0.96 -6.33 -1.31
C ALA A 72 -0.24 -5.78 -0.08
N LEU A 73 0.20 -4.53 -0.18
CA LEU A 73 0.85 -3.79 0.86
C LEU A 73 -0.11 -3.49 2.02
N ARG A 74 0.38 -3.67 3.24
CA ARG A 74 -0.20 -3.12 4.46
C ARG A 74 0.77 -2.14 5.07
N PHE A 75 0.27 -0.94 5.34
CA PHE A 75 1.02 0.15 5.94
C PHE A 75 0.32 0.57 7.24
N TYR A 76 0.95 0.29 8.37
CA TYR A 76 0.43 0.62 9.69
C TYR A 76 1.26 1.74 10.31
N TRP A 77 0.57 2.67 10.94
CA TRP A 77 1.17 3.83 11.59
C TRP A 77 0.48 4.12 12.91
N SER A 78 1.19 4.85 13.78
CA SER A 78 0.69 5.38 15.04
C SER A 78 0.99 6.88 15.14
N GLY A 79 0.20 7.61 15.92
CA GLY A 79 0.37 9.05 16.08
C GLY A 79 -0.96 9.78 16.24
N ARG A 80 -0.93 11.10 16.09
CA ARG A 80 -2.11 11.98 16.19
C ARG A 80 -2.13 12.95 15.03
N LEU A 81 -3.19 12.87 14.22
CA LEU A 81 -3.40 13.72 13.06
C LEU A 81 -4.71 14.51 13.21
N PRO A 82 -4.75 15.78 12.78
CA PRO A 82 -6.02 16.44 12.46
C PRO A 82 -6.77 15.67 11.37
N ASP A 83 -8.11 15.78 11.34
CA ASP A 83 -8.95 15.01 10.41
C ASP A 83 -8.57 15.23 8.93
N ALA A 84 -8.26 16.46 8.54
CA ALA A 84 -7.83 16.79 7.18
C ALA A 84 -6.50 16.09 6.79
N ALA A 85 -5.51 16.08 7.69
CA ALA A 85 -4.24 15.39 7.47
C ALA A 85 -4.45 13.86 7.48
N LYS A 86 -5.33 13.36 8.36
CA LYS A 86 -5.66 11.93 8.43
C LYS A 86 -6.26 11.44 7.11
N ALA A 87 -7.21 12.17 6.53
CA ALA A 87 -7.81 11.80 5.25
C ALA A 87 -6.77 11.72 4.12
N LYS A 88 -5.80 12.65 4.09
CA LYS A 88 -4.69 12.64 3.11
C LYS A 88 -3.73 11.46 3.32
N VAL A 89 -3.43 11.12 4.57
CA VAL A 89 -2.60 9.94 4.91
C VAL A 89 -3.31 8.65 4.54
N ASP A 90 -4.60 8.52 4.86
CA ASP A 90 -5.40 7.35 4.51
C ASP A 90 -5.47 7.18 2.98
N GLU A 91 -5.62 8.27 2.22
CA GLU A 91 -5.60 8.26 0.75
C GLU A 91 -4.23 7.86 0.19
N ALA A 92 -3.13 8.38 0.75
CA ALA A 92 -1.78 8.00 0.35
C ALA A 92 -1.53 6.49 0.52
N ILE A 93 -1.97 5.94 1.66
CA ILE A 93 -1.88 4.51 1.97
C ILE A 93 -2.79 3.70 1.05
N ALA A 94 -4.01 4.16 0.77
CA ALA A 94 -4.94 3.49 -0.15
C ALA A 94 -4.37 3.40 -1.56
N LEU A 95 -3.76 4.47 -2.08
CA LEU A 95 -3.08 4.49 -3.38
C LEU A 95 -1.90 3.50 -3.41
N ALA A 96 -1.08 3.47 -2.35
CA ALA A 96 0.05 2.55 -2.27
C ALA A 96 -0.40 1.09 -2.23
N ALA A 97 -1.43 0.78 -1.43
CA ALA A 97 -2.03 -0.54 -1.35
C ALA A 97 -2.64 -0.96 -2.70
N ALA A 98 -3.41 -0.09 -3.36
CA ALA A 98 -3.99 -0.40 -4.66
C ALA A 98 -2.91 -0.62 -5.74
N ARG A 99 -1.85 0.22 -5.76
CA ARG A 99 -0.72 0.03 -6.68
C ARG A 99 0.00 -1.29 -6.46
N SER A 100 0.20 -1.69 -5.20
CA SER A 100 0.88 -2.94 -4.86
C SER A 100 0.11 -4.17 -5.33
N ALA A 101 -1.23 -4.12 -5.30
CA ALA A 101 -2.11 -5.21 -5.74
C ALA A 101 -2.10 -5.44 -7.26
N CYS A 102 -1.51 -4.54 -8.04
CA CYS A 102 -1.32 -4.67 -9.48
C CYS A 102 0.14 -4.46 -9.92
N THR A 103 1.10 -4.59 -9.00
CA THR A 103 2.53 -4.38 -9.26
C THR A 103 3.32 -5.56 -8.72
N CYS A 104 4.22 -6.11 -9.54
CA CYS A 104 5.08 -7.20 -9.13
C CYS A 104 5.98 -6.77 -7.96
N GLU A 105 5.90 -7.53 -6.86
CA GLU A 105 6.69 -7.24 -5.66
C GLU A 105 8.20 -7.34 -5.90
N ILE A 106 8.63 -8.20 -6.84
CA ILE A 106 10.04 -8.45 -7.13
C ILE A 106 10.64 -7.36 -8.04
N CYS A 107 10.03 -7.08 -9.20
CA CYS A 107 10.63 -6.21 -10.22
C CYS A 107 9.88 -4.90 -10.50
N GLY A 108 8.67 -4.70 -9.95
CA GLY A 108 7.88 -3.47 -10.16
C GLY A 108 7.12 -3.38 -11.49
N ALA A 109 7.24 -4.40 -12.36
CA ALA A 109 6.39 -4.53 -13.55
C ALA A 109 4.90 -4.68 -13.18
N GLU A 110 4.01 -4.54 -14.15
CA GLU A 110 2.58 -4.81 -13.93
C GLU A 110 2.39 -6.27 -13.49
N GLY A 111 1.57 -6.46 -12.46
CA GLY A 111 1.35 -7.74 -11.83
C GLY A 111 -0.11 -8.09 -11.66
N ARG A 112 -0.38 -9.38 -11.52
CA ARG A 112 -1.67 -9.94 -11.15
C ARG A 112 -1.52 -10.81 -9.91
N LEU A 113 -2.64 -11.16 -9.29
CA LEU A 113 -2.64 -12.00 -8.10
C LEU A 113 -2.42 -13.47 -8.47
N TYR A 114 -1.43 -14.11 -7.86
CA TYR A 114 -1.15 -15.53 -8.01
C TYR A 114 -1.20 -16.24 -6.66
N THR A 115 -1.45 -17.56 -6.66
CA THR A 115 -1.21 -18.44 -5.52
C THR A 115 0.09 -19.22 -5.72
N ARG A 116 0.99 -19.13 -4.74
CA ARG A 116 2.27 -19.84 -4.70
C ARG A 116 2.39 -20.58 -3.39
N ASN A 117 2.48 -21.90 -3.42
CA ASN A 117 2.68 -22.72 -2.22
C ASN A 117 1.71 -22.39 -1.07
N GLY A 118 0.44 -22.11 -1.39
CA GLY A 118 -0.59 -21.73 -0.40
C GLY A 118 -0.65 -20.25 0.00
N TRP A 119 0.24 -19.40 -0.53
CA TRP A 119 0.28 -17.96 -0.27
C TRP A 119 -0.18 -17.15 -1.48
N LEU A 120 -0.79 -15.99 -1.23
CA LEU A 120 -1.18 -15.04 -2.28
C LEU A 120 -0.06 -14.02 -2.49
N ALA A 121 0.34 -13.79 -3.73
CA ALA A 121 1.38 -12.83 -4.09
C ALA A 121 1.05 -12.14 -5.42
N THR A 122 1.31 -10.83 -5.51
CA THR A 122 1.15 -10.08 -6.76
C THR A 122 2.45 -10.05 -7.54
N ALA A 123 2.40 -10.49 -8.80
CA ALA A 123 3.57 -10.60 -9.64
C ALA A 123 3.30 -10.50 -11.13
N CYS A 124 4.34 -10.18 -11.89
CA CYS A 124 4.32 -10.29 -13.35
C CYS A 124 4.40 -11.76 -13.78
N PRO A 125 4.09 -12.09 -15.05
CA PRO A 125 4.15 -13.46 -15.56
C PRO A 125 5.51 -14.15 -15.34
N GLU A 126 6.62 -13.41 -15.49
CA GLU A 126 7.98 -13.94 -15.33
C GLU A 126 8.26 -14.39 -13.90
N HIS A 127 7.78 -13.63 -12.92
CA HIS A 127 8.02 -13.93 -11.51
C HIS A 127 6.90 -14.74 -10.89
N ALA A 128 5.80 -15.02 -11.60
CA ALA A 128 4.52 -15.53 -11.10
C ALA A 128 4.61 -16.81 -10.25
N ASN A 129 5.48 -17.74 -10.62
CA ASN A 129 5.76 -19.03 -9.97
C ASN A 129 4.58 -19.64 -9.20
N GLY A 130 3.41 -19.75 -9.85
CA GLY A 130 2.17 -20.12 -9.21
C GLY A 130 0.96 -19.96 -10.14
N GLU A 131 -0.23 -20.21 -9.59
CA GLU A 131 -1.48 -20.20 -10.35
C GLU A 131 -2.12 -18.82 -10.33
N LEU A 132 -2.51 -18.31 -11.50
CA LEU A 132 -3.22 -17.04 -11.62
C LEU A 132 -4.57 -17.12 -10.89
N LYS A 133 -4.87 -16.14 -10.04
CA LYS A 133 -6.20 -15.99 -9.45
C LYS A 133 -7.10 -15.19 -10.39
N PRO A 134 -8.21 -15.78 -10.86
CA PRO A 134 -9.13 -15.06 -11.71
C PRO A 134 -9.79 -13.92 -10.90
N ILE A 135 -9.89 -12.77 -11.54
CA ILE A 135 -10.66 -11.63 -11.03
C ILE A 135 -12.01 -11.66 -11.74
N ARG A 136 -13.09 -11.35 -11.02
CA ARG A 136 -14.41 -11.19 -11.62
C ARG A 136 -14.33 -10.02 -12.62
N PRO A 137 -14.79 -10.18 -13.87
CA PRO A 137 -14.79 -9.08 -14.83
C PRO A 137 -15.42 -7.81 -14.26
N GLY A 138 -14.74 -6.67 -14.40
CA GLY A 138 -15.13 -5.37 -13.87
C GLY A 138 -14.54 -5.04 -12.49
N PHE A 139 -14.04 -6.04 -11.75
CA PHE A 139 -13.43 -5.88 -10.43
C PHE A 139 -11.90 -5.63 -10.49
N GLU A 140 -11.33 -5.51 -11.68
CA GLU A 140 -9.91 -5.18 -11.85
C GLU A 140 -9.61 -3.85 -11.16
N ASN A 141 -8.64 -3.88 -10.24
CA ASN A 141 -8.17 -2.73 -9.48
C ASN A 141 -9.28 -1.97 -8.74
N ILE A 142 -10.39 -2.63 -8.39
CA ILE A 142 -11.45 -2.01 -7.59
C ILE A 142 -11.04 -2.02 -6.10
N HIS A 143 -11.01 -0.84 -5.53
CA HIS A 143 -10.86 -0.57 -4.11
C HIS A 143 -12.25 -0.34 -3.50
N ILE A 144 -12.67 -1.25 -2.63
CA ILE A 144 -13.96 -1.19 -1.95
C ILE A 144 -13.72 -0.81 -0.49
N VAL A 145 -14.34 0.30 -0.06
CA VAL A 145 -14.34 0.73 1.35
C VAL A 145 -15.75 0.57 1.89
N ARG A 146 -15.89 -0.17 2.98
CA ARG A 146 -17.14 -0.29 3.75
C ARG A 146 -16.99 0.49 5.04
N THR A 147 -17.77 1.56 5.17
CA THR A 147 -17.77 2.39 6.38
C THR A 147 -18.98 2.06 7.22
N PHE A 148 -18.75 1.61 8.45
CA PHE A 148 -19.80 1.28 9.41
C PHE A 148 -20.07 2.50 10.30
N GLY A 149 -21.21 3.16 10.08
CA GLY A 149 -21.69 4.28 10.91
C GLY A 149 -22.74 3.84 11.93
N ALA A 150 -23.46 4.80 12.52
CA ALA A 150 -24.58 4.52 13.43
C ALA A 150 -25.83 3.91 12.75
N GLY A 151 -25.84 3.83 11.41
CA GLY A 151 -26.89 3.19 10.62
C GLY A 151 -26.76 1.67 10.56
N ARG A 152 -27.82 0.99 10.10
CA ARG A 152 -27.87 -0.48 9.98
C ARG A 152 -27.07 -1.04 8.79
N PHE A 153 -26.81 -0.23 7.76
CA PHE A 153 -26.14 -0.66 6.53
C PHE A 153 -24.81 0.09 6.35
N PRO A 154 -23.74 -0.60 5.90
CA PRO A 154 -22.46 0.05 5.64
C PRO A 154 -22.54 0.94 4.40
N ILE A 155 -21.95 2.13 4.47
CA ILE A 155 -21.74 2.94 3.26
C ILE A 155 -20.65 2.26 2.44
N VAL A 156 -20.97 1.89 1.19
CA VAL A 156 -20.03 1.27 0.26
C VAL A 156 -19.51 2.33 -0.71
N SER A 157 -18.21 2.58 -0.68
CA SER A 157 -17.51 3.35 -1.71
C SER A 157 -16.70 2.40 -2.58
N CYS A 158 -16.88 2.48 -3.89
CA CYS A 158 -16.10 1.73 -4.87
C CYS A 158 -15.30 2.71 -5.73
N ARG A 159 -13.99 2.47 -5.82
CA ARG A 159 -13.06 3.30 -6.61
C ARG A 159 -12.18 2.41 -7.45
N ARG A 160 -11.99 2.69 -8.73
CA ARG A 160 -11.02 1.98 -9.58
C ARG A 160 -9.68 2.70 -9.50
N TYR A 161 -8.63 1.95 -9.19
CA TYR A 161 -7.26 2.46 -9.26
C TYR A 161 -6.74 2.39 -10.70
N ILE A 162 -6.19 3.51 -11.17
CA ILE A 162 -5.56 3.65 -12.49
C ILE A 162 -4.04 3.74 -12.28
N ARG A 163 -3.30 2.74 -12.79
CA ARG A 163 -1.87 2.56 -12.51
C ARG A 163 -1.00 3.64 -13.18
N GLU A 164 -1.40 4.07 -14.36
CA GLU A 164 -0.69 5.01 -15.23
C GLU A 164 -0.63 6.39 -14.58
N THR A 165 -1.77 6.87 -14.09
CA THR A 165 -1.93 8.18 -13.44
C THR A 165 -1.74 8.11 -11.93
N ASN A 166 -1.72 6.90 -11.35
CA ASN A 166 -1.68 6.67 -9.91
C ASN A 166 -2.79 7.45 -9.17
N CYS A 167 -4.02 7.30 -9.63
CA CYS A 167 -5.19 7.93 -9.03
C CYS A 167 -6.36 6.95 -8.91
N PHE A 168 -7.36 7.34 -8.13
CA PHE A 168 -8.64 6.66 -8.10
C PHE A 168 -9.66 7.37 -8.99
N VAL A 169 -10.59 6.61 -9.54
CA VAL A 169 -11.81 7.09 -10.19
C VAL A 169 -12.99 6.43 -9.50
N ASP A 170 -14.01 7.21 -9.13
CA ASP A 170 -15.20 6.68 -8.49
C ASP A 170 -15.97 5.76 -9.45
N VAL A 171 -16.48 4.66 -8.90
CA VAL A 171 -17.29 3.66 -9.62
C VAL A 171 -18.58 3.47 -8.86
N ASP A 172 -19.72 3.57 -9.56
CA ASP A 172 -21.03 3.27 -8.97
C ASP A 172 -21.05 1.79 -8.49
N PRO A 173 -21.26 1.51 -7.20
CA PRO A 173 -21.33 0.14 -6.68
C PRO A 173 -22.37 -0.72 -7.39
N LYS A 174 -23.48 -0.14 -7.87
CA LYS A 174 -24.54 -0.85 -8.61
C LYS A 174 -24.04 -1.39 -9.94
N SER A 175 -23.12 -0.68 -10.60
CA SER A 175 -22.49 -1.15 -11.84
C SER A 175 -21.65 -2.41 -11.65
N LEU A 176 -21.22 -2.69 -10.41
CA LEU A 176 -20.48 -3.89 -10.02
C LEU A 176 -21.40 -4.99 -9.44
N GLY A 177 -22.71 -4.74 -9.37
CA GLY A 177 -23.68 -5.62 -8.72
C GLY A 177 -23.45 -5.73 -7.21
N ILE A 178 -22.99 -4.65 -6.57
CA ILE A 178 -22.88 -4.56 -5.11
C ILE A 178 -24.09 -3.80 -4.60
N GLU A 179 -24.91 -4.48 -3.78
CA GLU A 179 -26.04 -3.87 -3.07
C GLU A 179 -25.56 -3.26 -1.74
N GLU A 180 -26.16 -2.12 -1.35
CA GLU A 180 -25.88 -1.38 -0.12
C GLU A 180 -26.51 -2.02 1.12
#